data_AF-A0A7K4BG20-F1
#
_entry.id   AF-A0A7K4BG20-F1
#
_cell.length_a   1.000
_cell.length_b   1.000
_cell.length_c   1.000
_cell.angle_alpha   90.00
_cell.angle_beta   90.00
_cell.angle_gamma   90.00
#
_symmetry.space_group_name_H-M   'P 1'
#
loop_
_entity.id
_entity.type
_entity.pdbx_description
1 polymer ?
#
loop_
_entity_poly.entity_id
_entity_poly.type
_entity_poly.pdbx_seq_one_letter_code
_entity_poly.pdbx_strand_id
1 'polypeptide(L)' 'MDEAAKKVFKGKFIVLTVILNIIILCFAMGVFVLFRFAPSSTFGLWIGVTLLVVGGILSVVFWKLYRQTKVWLHEQP' A
#
# COMPACT_ATOMS: atom_id res chain seq x y z
N MET A 1 -17.99 -8.64 20.06
CA MET A 1 -16.56 -8.29 20.08
C MET A 1 -16.15 -7.89 21.48
N ASP A 2 -15.29 -8.70 22.08
CA ASP A 2 -14.58 -8.37 23.31
C ASP A 2 -13.76 -7.08 23.14
N GLU A 3 -13.65 -6.25 24.18
CA GLU A 3 -12.89 -4.99 24.15
C GLU A 3 -11.42 -5.20 23.75
N ALA A 4 -10.85 -6.36 24.09
CA ALA A 4 -9.51 -6.75 23.67
C ALA A 4 -9.41 -6.95 22.14
N ALA A 5 -10.39 -7.63 21.52
CA ALA A 5 -10.42 -7.87 20.07
C ALA A 5 -10.60 -6.56 19.28
N LYS A 6 -11.34 -5.60 19.83
CA LYS A 6 -11.55 -4.27 19.24
C LYS A 6 -10.27 -3.45 19.15
N LYS A 7 -9.42 -3.51 20.17
CA LYS A 7 -8.10 -2.85 20.16
C LYS A 7 -7.17 -3.47 19.11
N VAL A 8 -7.15 -4.80 19.01
CA VAL A 8 -6.34 -5.51 18.00
C VAL A 8 -6.80 -5.17 16.58
N PHE A 9 -8.11 -5.15 16.33
CA PHE A 9 -8.67 -4.76 15.03
C PHE A 9 -8.28 -3.32 14.66
N LYS A 10 -8.42 -2.37 15.60
CA LYS A 10 -8.05 -0.96 15.39
C LYS A 10 -6.57 -0.81 15.02
N GLY A 11 -5.68 -1.56 15.68
CA GLY A 11 -4.25 -1.59 15.33
C GLY A 11 -4.00 -2.12 13.92
N LYS A 12 -4.61 -3.27 13.56
CA LYS A 12 -4.50 -3.83 12.21
C LYS A 12 -5.04 -2.88 11.14
N PHE A 13 -6.14 -2.18 11.43
CA PHE A 13 -6.74 -1.20 10.52
C PHE A 13 -5.86 0.03 10.32
N ILE A 14 -5.21 0.53 11.37
CA ILE A 14 -4.24 1.63 11.26
C ILE A 14 -3.08 1.20 10.34
N VAL A 15 -2.47 0.04 10.59
CA VAL A 15 -1.37 -0.47 9.76
C VAL A 15 -1.80 -0.59 8.30
N LEU A 16 -2.98 -1.14 8.05
CA LEU A 16 -3.55 -1.27 6.72
C LEU A 16 -3.71 0.12 6.06
N THR A 17 -4.32 1.08 6.76
CA THR A 17 -4.52 2.44 6.25
C THR A 17 -3.19 3.14 5.94
N VAL A 18 -2.17 2.97 6.78
CA VAL A 18 -0.83 3.52 6.57
C VAL A 18 -0.19 2.94 5.31
N ILE A 19 -0.21 1.61 5.16
CA ILE A 19 0.34 0.94 3.96
C ILE A 19 -0.38 1.41 2.69
N LEU A 20 -1.71 1.53 2.73
CA LEU A 20 -2.49 2.04 1.60
C LEU A 20 -2.06 3.46 1.20
N ASN A 21 -1.88 4.35 2.17
CA ASN A 21 -1.42 5.71 1.90
C ASN A 21 -0.01 5.71 1.29
N ILE A 22 0.90 4.88 1.78
CA ILE A 22 2.25 4.73 1.20
C ILE A 22 2.17 4.28 -0.26
N ILE A 23 1.29 3.32 -0.58
CA ILE A 23 1.06 2.88 -1.96
C ILE A 23 0.57 4.04 -2.81
N ILE A 24 -0.44 4.77 -2.35
CA ILE A 24 -1.00 5.93 -3.09
C ILE A 24 0.10 6.96 -3.35
N LEU A 25 0.92 7.29 -2.34
CA LEU A 25 2.03 8.23 -2.48
C LEU A 25 3.09 7.73 -3.47
N CYS A 26 3.43 6.43 -3.44
CA CYS A 26 4.35 5.84 -4.42
C CYS A 26 3.82 5.93 -5.85
N PHE A 27 2.53 5.62 -6.08
CA PHE A 27 1.93 5.75 -7.40
C PHE A 27 1.83 7.21 -7.84
N ALA A 28 1.41 8.11 -6.95
CA ALA A 28 1.29 9.53 -7.27
C ALA A 28 2.65 10.14 -7.66
N MET A 29 3.70 9.87 -6.87
CA MET A 29 5.06 10.30 -7.19
C MET A 29 5.60 9.60 -8.44
N GLY A 30 5.32 8.32 -8.64
CA GLY A 30 5.79 7.56 -9.79
C GLY A 30 5.23 8.09 -11.09
N VAL A 31 3.90 8.31 -11.12
CA VAL A 31 3.21 8.94 -12.26
C VAL A 31 3.69 10.37 -12.47
N PHE A 32 3.86 11.16 -11.41
CA PHE A 32 4.39 12.52 -11.50
C PHE A 32 5.79 12.55 -12.12
N VAL A 33 6.69 11.67 -11.66
CA VAL A 33 8.06 11.57 -12.20
C VAL A 33 8.03 11.15 -13.66
N LEU A 34 7.19 10.18 -14.03
CA LEU A 34 7.04 9.76 -15.42
C LEU A 34 6.52 10.91 -16.30
N PHE A 35 5.48 11.63 -15.87
CA PHE A 35 4.93 12.74 -16.67
C PHE A 35 5.88 13.93 -16.77
N ARG A 36 6.60 14.24 -15.69
CA ARG A 36 7.43 15.46 -15.61
C ARG A 36 8.85 15.28 -16.12
N PHE A 37 9.41 14.08 -16.00
CA PHE A 37 10.84 13.80 -16.26
C PHE A 37 11.08 12.71 -17.31
N ALA A 38 10.12 11.83 -17.63
CA ALA A 38 10.33 10.85 -18.71
C ALA A 38 10.57 11.47 -20.10
N PRO A 39 10.00 12.64 -20.47
CA PRO A 39 10.29 13.24 -21.77
C PRO A 39 11.72 13.79 -21.92
N SER A 40 12.43 14.02 -20.81
CA SER A 40 13.71 14.75 -20.81
C SER A 40 14.88 13.96 -20.25
N SER A 41 14.66 12.85 -19.54
CA SER A 41 15.74 12.06 -18.93
C SER A 41 15.40 10.57 -18.80
N THR A 42 16.23 9.73 -19.42
CA THR A 42 16.20 8.26 -19.26
C THR A 42 16.30 7.83 -17.79
N PHE A 43 17.02 8.61 -16.97
CA PHE A 43 17.16 8.35 -15.54
C PHE A 43 15.84 8.57 -14.78
N GLY A 44 15.09 9.62 -15.14
CA GLY A 44 13.75 9.88 -14.58
C GLY A 44 12.75 8.79 -14.94
N LEU A 45 12.86 8.23 -16.16
CA LEU A 45 12.06 7.08 -16.58
C LEU A 45 12.33 5.85 -15.70
N TRP A 46 13.59 5.47 -15.49
CA TRP A 46 13.94 4.34 -14.62
C TRP A 46 13.48 4.52 -13.18
N ILE A 47 13.61 5.73 -12.62
CA ILE A 47 13.11 6.04 -11.27
C ILE A 47 11.59 5.88 -11.20
N GLY A 48 10.86 6.46 -12.15
CA GLY A 48 9.40 6.36 -12.21
C GLY A 48 8.92 4.91 -12.32
N VAL A 49 9.53 4.13 -13.22
CA VAL A 49 9.22 2.69 -13.37
C VAL A 49 9.51 1.92 -12.09
N THR A 50 10.66 2.15 -11.45
CA THR A 50 11.02 1.47 -10.20
C THR A 50 10.01 1.80 -9.09
N LEU A 51 9.59 3.06 -8.99
CA LEU A 51 8.61 3.49 -7.99
C LEU A 51 7.24 2.82 -8.20
N LEU A 52 6.81 2.66 -9.46
CA LEU A 52 5.59 1.93 -9.80
C LEU A 52 5.70 0.43 -9.49
N VAL A 53 6.84 -0.19 -9.76
CA VAL A 53 7.09 -1.61 -9.43
C VAL A 53 7.04 -1.81 -7.91
N VAL A 54 7.72 -0.96 -7.15
CA VAL A 54 7.68 -1.00 -5.67
C VAL A 54 6.26 -0.78 -5.14
N GLY A 55 5.54 0.22 -5.69
CA GLY A 55 4.14 0.45 -5.36
C GLY A 55 3.26 -0.76 -5.65
N GLY A 56 3.48 -1.45 -6.78
CA GLY A 56 2.80 -2.70 -7.15
C GLY A 56 3.06 -3.83 -6.15
N ILE A 57 4.32 -4.05 -5.76
CA ILE A 57 4.70 -5.06 -4.76
C ILE A 57 4.02 -4.77 -3.41
N LEU A 58 4.06 -3.51 -2.96
CA LEU A 58 3.39 -3.08 -1.73
C LEU A 58 1.88 -3.31 -1.81
N SER A 59 1.27 -3.09 -2.98
CA SER A 59 -0.17 -3.35 -3.20
C SER A 59 -0.53 -4.83 -3.07
N VAL A 60 0.32 -5.74 -3.56
CA VAL A 60 0.14 -7.19 -3.36
C VAL A 60 0.26 -7.57 -1.88
N VAL A 61 1.24 -7.00 -1.18
CA VAL A 61 1.43 -7.22 0.27
C VAL A 61 0.23 -6.72 1.05
N PHE A 62 -0.26 -5.51 0.74
CA PHE A 62 -1.47 -4.94 1.31
C PHE A 62 -2.68 -5.85 1.10
N TRP A 63 -2.88 -6.39 -0.11
CA TRP A 63 -3.98 -7.31 -0.39
C TRP A 63 -3.88 -8.56 0.49
N LYS A 64 -2.70 -9.17 0.62
CA LYS A 64 -2.51 -10.33 1.50
C LYS A 64 -2.88 -10.01 2.95
N LEU A 65 -2.36 -8.91 3.50
CA LEU A 65 -2.66 -8.43 4.86
C LEU A 65 -4.15 -8.15 5.06
N TYR A 66 -4.81 -7.55 4.06
CA TYR A 66 -6.24 -7.29 4.09
C TYR A 66 -7.06 -8.58 4.14
N ARG A 67 -6.76 -9.55 3.26
CA ARG A 67 -7.45 -10.86 3.25
C ARG A 67 -7.26 -11.59 4.58
N GLN A 68 -6.04 -11.63 5.11
CA GLN A 68 -5.76 -12.25 6.41
C GLN A 68 -6.55 -11.59 7.54
N THR A 69 -6.59 -10.25 7.57
CA THR A 69 -7.35 -9.52 8.59
C THR A 69 -8.86 -9.74 8.45
N LYS A 70 -9.37 -9.87 7.21
CA LYS A 70 -10.78 -10.16 6.94
C LYS A 70 -11.17 -11.56 7.37
N VAL A 71 -10.34 -12.57 7.06
CA VAL A 71 -10.54 -13.96 7.50
C VAL A 71 -10.53 -14.03 9.03
N TRP A 72 -9.52 -13.43 9.66
CA TRP A 72 -9.44 -13.33 11.12
C TRP A 72 -10.70 -12.71 11.72
N LEU A 73 -11.24 -11.64 11.11
CA LEU A 73 -12.46 -10.98 11.59
C LEU A 73 -13.71 -11.88 11.50
N HIS A 74 -13.79 -12.75 10.48
CA HIS A 74 -14.89 -13.71 10.35
C HIS A 74 -14.76 -14.92 11.29
N GLU A 75 -13.54 -15.25 11.72
CA GLU A 75 -13.26 -16.32 12.69
C GLU A 75 -13.44 -15.88 14.15
N GLN A 76 -13.57 -14.58 14.42
CA GLN A 76 -13.90 -14.09 15.77
C GLN A 76 -15.38 -14.39 16.10
N PRO A 77 -15.69 -15.14 17.18
CA PRO A 77 -17.07 -15.41 17.61
C PRO A 77 -17.81 -14.18 18.18
#